data_AF-A0A8T5YKJ2-F1
#
_entry.id   AF-A0A8T5YKJ2-F1
#
_cell.length_a   1.000
_cell.length_b   1.000
_cell.length_c   1.000
_cell.angle_alpha   90.00
_cell.angle_beta   90.00
_cell.angle_gamma   90.00
#
_symmetry.space_group_name_H-M   'P 1'
#
loop_
_entity.id
_entity.type
_entity.pdbx_description
1 polymer ?
#
loop_
_entity_poly.entity_id
_entity_poly.type
_entity_poly.pdbx_seq_one_letter_code
_entity_poly.pdbx_strand_id
1 'polypeptide(L)'
;ELPDITSALVSIVSLALFLKVWRPKNTETAISMGQSAGAMVVNKPSSGGPVPSEYSLGQIIRAWSPFLILTVLVTIWTMKPFKALFAPGGAFYSLVINFQIPHLHQQVLKAAPIVAQPTPMDAVFKFDPLSAGGTAIFIAAIISIFILGVGIKKGIGVFAETLISLKWPILSIGMVLAFAFVTNYSGMSTTLALVLAGTGVMFPFFSPFLGWLGVFLTGSDTSSNALFGSLQSTTAQQINVSDTLLVAANTSGGVTGKMISPQSIAVACAATGMVGRESELFRYTVKHSLIFASVIGIITLLQAYVFTGMLVS
;
A
#
# COMPACT_ATOMS: atom_id res chain seq x y z
N GLU A 1 5.13 6.32 -6.57
CA GLU A 1 5.02 7.15 -5.36
C GLU A 1 4.36 8.51 -5.59
N LEU A 2 4.95 9.48 -6.32
CA LEU A 2 4.24 10.74 -6.64
C LEU A 2 2.85 10.52 -7.33
N PRO A 3 2.73 9.56 -8.28
CA PRO A 3 1.45 9.22 -8.91
C PRO A 3 0.41 8.64 -7.92
N ASP A 4 0.84 8.03 -6.82
CA ASP A 4 -0.05 7.36 -5.88
C ASP A 4 -0.80 8.39 -5.00
N ILE A 5 -0.14 9.48 -4.63
CA ILE A 5 -0.75 10.57 -3.84
C ILE A 5 -1.78 11.33 -4.70
N THR A 6 -1.41 11.64 -5.95
CA THR A 6 -2.30 12.37 -6.87
C THR A 6 -3.50 11.52 -7.27
N SER A 7 -3.30 10.24 -7.60
CA SER A 7 -4.41 9.33 -7.91
C SER A 7 -5.33 9.10 -6.71
N ALA A 8 -4.80 8.99 -5.49
CA ALA A 8 -5.61 8.90 -4.28
C ALA A 8 -6.46 10.16 -4.04
N LEU A 9 -5.88 11.35 -4.19
CA LEU A 9 -6.61 12.62 -4.09
C LEU A 9 -7.70 12.73 -5.16
N VAL A 10 -7.37 12.43 -6.42
CA VAL A 10 -8.34 12.44 -7.52
C VAL A 10 -9.46 11.43 -7.26
N SER A 11 -9.15 10.25 -6.72
CA SER A 11 -10.15 9.24 -6.35
C SER A 11 -11.09 9.75 -5.26
N ILE A 12 -10.57 10.35 -4.18
CA ILE A 12 -11.37 10.94 -3.11
C ILE A 12 -12.28 12.04 -3.65
N VAL A 13 -11.74 12.96 -4.46
CA VAL A 13 -12.51 14.05 -5.07
C VAL A 13 -13.58 13.50 -6.02
N SER A 14 -13.22 12.52 -6.86
CA SER A 14 -14.14 11.88 -7.81
C SER A 14 -15.27 11.17 -7.09
N LEU A 15 -14.98 10.44 -6.01
CA LEU A 15 -15.99 9.78 -5.19
C LEU A 15 -16.91 10.81 -4.50
N ALA A 16 -16.35 11.89 -3.95
CA ALA A 16 -17.13 12.95 -3.33
C ALA A 16 -18.08 13.64 -4.34
N LEU A 17 -17.58 13.94 -5.55
CA LEU A 17 -18.39 14.49 -6.64
C LEU A 17 -19.45 13.50 -7.12
N PHE A 18 -19.08 12.23 -7.28
CA PHE A 18 -19.99 11.17 -7.66
C PHE A 18 -21.14 11.01 -6.66
N LEU A 19 -20.84 10.98 -5.36
CA LEU A 19 -21.85 10.88 -4.29
C LEU A 19 -22.70 12.16 -4.13
N LYS A 20 -22.23 13.29 -4.65
CA LYS A 20 -23.03 14.52 -4.74
C LYS A 20 -24.13 14.42 -5.80
N VAL A 21 -23.86 13.69 -6.90
CA VAL A 21 -24.79 13.51 -8.02
C VAL A 21 -25.63 12.24 -7.88
N TRP A 22 -25.06 11.18 -7.33
CA TRP A 22 -25.67 9.86 -7.23
C TRP A 22 -25.76 9.38 -5.79
N ARG A 23 -26.94 8.91 -5.38
CA ARG A 23 -27.16 8.26 -4.07
C ARG A 23 -27.73 6.85 -4.31
N PRO A 24 -27.26 5.82 -3.58
CA PRO A 24 -27.79 4.47 -3.74
C PRO A 24 -29.27 4.43 -3.32
N LYS A 25 -30.10 3.76 -4.14
CA LYS A 25 -31.57 3.68 -3.94
C LYS A 25 -31.98 2.97 -2.63
N ASN A 26 -31.09 2.17 -2.03
CA ASN A 26 -31.35 1.34 -0.85
C ASN A 26 -30.45 1.68 0.34
N THR A 27 -30.33 2.96 0.71
CA THR A 27 -29.64 3.35 1.96
C THR A 27 -30.28 2.74 3.21
N GLU A 28 -31.58 2.47 3.18
CA GLU A 28 -32.33 1.94 4.33
C GLU A 28 -31.96 0.48 4.65
N THR A 29 -31.70 -0.35 3.64
CA THR A 29 -31.37 -1.78 3.82
C THR A 29 -29.90 -2.01 4.21
N ALA A 30 -28.99 -1.15 3.75
CA ALA A 30 -27.57 -1.22 4.11
C ALA A 30 -27.32 -0.81 5.57
N ILE A 31 -28.11 0.14 6.10
CA ILE A 31 -28.05 0.56 7.49
C ILE A 31 -28.75 -0.46 8.41
N SER A 32 -29.86 -1.08 7.97
CA SER A 32 -30.54 -2.10 8.78
C SER A 32 -29.72 -3.37 9.02
N MET A 33 -28.79 -3.73 8.12
CA MET A 33 -27.86 -4.84 8.35
C MET A 33 -26.78 -4.54 9.38
N GLY A 34 -26.47 -3.25 9.64
CA GLY A 34 -25.51 -2.82 10.66
C GLY A 34 -26.11 -2.42 12.00
N GLN A 35 -27.44 -2.41 12.12
CA GLN A 35 -28.15 -2.02 13.34
C GLN A 35 -28.18 -3.10 14.44
N SER A 36 -27.74 -4.33 14.16
CA SER A 36 -27.87 -5.44 15.10
C SER A 36 -26.74 -5.56 16.14
N ALA A 37 -25.71 -4.70 16.11
CA ALA A 37 -24.67 -4.72 17.14
C ALA A 37 -23.97 -3.36 17.29
N GLY A 38 -24.48 -2.52 18.20
CA GLY A 38 -23.69 -1.53 18.96
C GLY A 38 -22.99 -0.38 18.21
N ALA A 39 -23.15 -0.22 16.90
CA ALA A 39 -22.59 0.92 16.18
C ALA A 39 -23.34 2.22 16.59
N MET A 40 -22.56 3.25 16.98
CA MET A 40 -23.07 4.56 17.42
C MET A 40 -24.21 5.06 16.53
N VAL A 41 -25.30 5.45 17.18
CA VAL A 41 -26.49 6.05 16.60
C VAL A 41 -26.10 7.31 15.81
N VAL A 42 -25.88 7.16 14.49
CA VAL A 42 -25.93 8.32 13.59
C VAL A 42 -27.41 8.67 13.48
N ASN A 43 -27.80 9.75 14.16
CA ASN A 43 -29.16 10.25 14.15
C ASN A 43 -29.68 10.37 12.71
N LYS A 44 -30.86 9.79 12.49
CA LYS A 44 -31.66 9.86 11.26
C LYS A 44 -31.81 11.32 10.81
N PRO A 45 -31.42 11.71 9.58
CA PRO A 45 -31.92 12.94 8.99
C PRO A 45 -33.37 12.68 8.56
N SER A 46 -34.31 13.19 9.32
CA SER A 46 -35.71 13.32 8.90
C SER A 46 -35.78 14.25 7.69
N SER A 47 -36.38 13.74 6.61
CA SER A 47 -36.94 14.49 5.47
C SER A 47 -36.00 15.43 4.67
N GLY A 48 -35.75 15.04 3.41
CA GLY A 48 -35.74 15.93 2.23
C GLY A 48 -34.88 17.19 2.26
N GLY A 49 -33.68 17.12 1.68
CA GLY A 49 -32.83 18.27 1.34
C GLY A 49 -31.39 18.12 1.83
N PRO A 50 -30.40 18.84 1.27
CA PRO A 50 -29.07 18.93 1.86
C PRO A 50 -29.21 19.66 3.20
N VAL A 51 -29.05 18.92 4.31
CA VAL A 51 -28.90 19.54 5.63
C VAL A 51 -27.65 20.41 5.57
N PRO A 52 -27.75 21.74 5.79
CA PRO A 52 -26.58 22.60 5.84
C PRO A 52 -25.63 22.07 6.91
N SER A 53 -24.34 21.97 6.59
CA SER A 53 -23.31 21.68 7.60
C SER A 53 -23.44 22.68 8.75
N GLU A 54 -23.68 22.20 9.97
CA GLU A 54 -23.70 23.03 11.18
C GLU A 54 -22.32 23.69 11.46
N TYR A 55 -21.28 23.26 10.76
CA TYR A 55 -19.91 23.72 10.93
C TYR A 55 -19.54 24.83 9.95
N SER A 56 -18.79 25.83 10.44
CA SER A 56 -18.22 26.88 9.60
C SER A 56 -17.11 26.33 8.70
N LEU A 57 -16.86 26.98 7.56
CA LEU A 57 -15.77 26.62 6.65
C LEU A 57 -14.41 26.52 7.37
N GLY A 58 -14.16 27.40 8.35
CA GLY A 58 -12.94 27.37 9.16
C GLY A 58 -12.84 26.12 10.05
N GLN A 59 -13.95 25.67 10.65
CA GLN A 59 -13.99 24.43 11.43
C GLN A 59 -13.77 23.20 10.55
N ILE A 60 -14.36 23.20 9.35
CA ILE A 60 -14.17 22.13 8.37
C ILE A 60 -12.71 22.06 7.94
N ILE A 61 -12.09 23.18 7.56
CA ILE A 61 -10.68 23.24 7.16
C ILE A 61 -9.77 22.81 8.31
N ARG A 62 -10.06 23.25 9.55
CA ARG A 62 -9.29 22.83 10.72
C ARG A 62 -9.41 21.34 11.01
N ALA A 63 -10.57 20.73 10.80
CA ALA A 63 -10.75 19.29 10.95
C ALA A 63 -9.99 18.50 9.87
N TRP A 64 -9.92 19.04 8.65
CA TRP A 64 -9.18 18.45 7.52
C TRP A 64 -7.68 18.75 7.52
N SER A 65 -7.22 19.67 8.38
CA SER A 65 -5.83 20.14 8.36
C SER A 65 -4.80 19.01 8.50
N PRO A 66 -4.98 17.97 9.33
CA PRO A 66 -3.98 16.90 9.43
C PRO A 66 -3.75 16.17 8.10
N PHE A 67 -4.84 15.92 7.36
CA PHE A 67 -4.78 15.26 6.06
C PHE A 67 -4.10 16.14 5.00
N LEU A 68 -4.41 17.44 5.00
CA LEU A 68 -3.78 18.40 4.10
C LEU A 68 -2.27 18.53 4.38
N ILE A 69 -1.88 18.64 5.65
CA ILE A 69 -0.46 18.77 6.06
C ILE A 69 0.30 17.50 5.70
N LEU A 70 -0.28 16.33 6.00
CA LEU A 70 0.29 15.03 5.63
C LEU A 70 0.53 14.97 4.11
N THR A 71 -0.48 15.34 3.32
CA THR A 71 -0.41 15.33 1.85
C THR A 71 0.72 16.22 1.35
N VAL A 72 0.82 17.45 1.86
CA VAL A 72 1.88 18.40 1.46
C VAL A 72 3.26 17.88 1.83
N LEU A 73 3.46 17.44 3.08
CA LEU A 73 4.76 16.98 3.54
C LEU A 73 5.23 15.71 2.83
N VAL A 74 4.34 14.73 2.64
CA VAL A 74 4.69 13.50 1.91
C VAL A 74 4.98 13.81 0.45
N THR A 75 4.25 14.75 -0.17
CA THR A 75 4.56 15.21 -1.53
C THR A 75 5.96 15.81 -1.60
N ILE A 76 6.31 16.73 -0.70
CA ILE A 76 7.66 17.32 -0.64
C ILE A 76 8.74 16.24 -0.46
N TRP A 77 8.52 15.29 0.44
CA TRP A 77 9.48 14.20 0.72
C TRP A 77 9.69 13.24 -0.45
N THR A 78 8.69 13.10 -1.33
CA THR A 78 8.72 12.18 -2.47
C THR A 78 9.20 12.85 -3.77
N MET A 79 9.34 14.18 -3.78
CA MET A 79 9.86 14.92 -4.93
C MET A 79 11.35 14.61 -5.21
N LYS A 80 11.72 14.48 -6.49
CA LYS A 80 13.10 14.20 -6.94
C LYS A 80 14.13 15.18 -6.35
N PRO A 81 13.91 16.51 -6.32
CA PRO A 81 14.84 17.45 -5.70
C PRO A 81 15.12 17.19 -4.22
N PHE A 82 14.09 16.83 -3.43
CA PHE A 82 14.28 16.53 -2.01
C PHE A 82 15.09 15.25 -1.83
N LYS A 83 14.75 14.19 -2.59
CA LYS A 83 15.52 12.93 -2.56
C LYS A 83 16.97 13.12 -3.02
N ALA A 84 17.22 14.02 -3.98
CA ALA A 84 18.56 14.33 -4.47
C ALA A 84 19.47 14.93 -3.38
N LEU A 85 18.92 15.62 -2.37
CA LEU A 85 19.72 16.13 -1.24
C LEU A 85 20.38 15.02 -0.42
N PHE A 86 19.80 13.82 -0.42
CA PHE A 86 20.29 12.64 0.29
C PHE A 86 20.90 11.58 -0.65
N ALA A 87 20.98 11.87 -1.95
CA ALA A 87 21.65 11.01 -2.93
C ALA A 87 23.19 11.20 -2.85
N PRO A 88 24.00 10.28 -3.42
CA PRO A 88 25.46 10.46 -3.47
C PRO A 88 25.84 11.82 -4.05
N GLY A 89 26.61 12.62 -3.30
CA GLY A 89 26.98 14.00 -3.68
C GLY A 89 25.98 15.09 -3.26
N GLY A 90 24.85 14.72 -2.64
CA GLY A 90 23.88 15.66 -2.08
C GLY A 90 24.32 16.27 -0.74
N ALA A 91 23.76 17.43 -0.41
CA ALA A 91 24.12 18.23 0.77
C ALA A 91 23.95 17.48 2.11
N PHE A 92 23.02 16.52 2.18
CA PHE A 92 22.69 15.73 3.37
C PHE A 92 23.06 14.25 3.24
N TYR A 93 23.91 13.89 2.27
CA TYR A 93 24.34 12.50 2.09
C TYR A 93 25.06 11.93 3.34
N SER A 94 25.76 12.77 4.10
CA SER A 94 26.42 12.38 5.36
C SER A 94 25.46 11.84 6.42
N LEU A 95 24.16 12.13 6.30
CA LEU A 95 23.11 11.64 7.21
C LEU A 95 22.53 10.29 6.77
N VAL A 96 22.98 9.75 5.63
CA VAL A 96 22.61 8.43 5.13
C VAL A 96 23.72 7.45 5.51
N ILE A 97 23.38 6.50 6.39
CA ILE A 97 24.33 5.48 6.84
C ILE A 97 24.04 4.19 6.09
N ASN A 98 25.03 3.69 5.37
CA ASN A 98 24.94 2.41 4.65
C ASN A 98 25.72 1.35 5.41
N PHE A 99 25.01 0.35 5.93
CA PHE A 99 25.60 -0.79 6.62
C PHE A 99 25.73 -1.96 5.67
N GLN A 100 26.97 -2.32 5.32
CA GLN A 100 27.24 -3.55 4.58
C GLN A 100 27.07 -4.74 5.52
N ILE A 101 26.25 -5.72 5.15
CA ILE A 101 26.01 -6.89 6.01
C ILE A 101 27.25 -7.78 5.98
N PRO A 102 27.96 -7.96 7.11
CA PRO A 102 29.15 -8.80 7.15
C PRO A 102 28.80 -10.23 6.73
N HIS A 103 29.70 -10.88 5.99
CA HIS A 103 29.54 -12.26 5.51
C HIS A 103 28.41 -12.52 4.52
N LEU A 104 27.67 -11.48 4.08
CA LEU A 104 26.64 -11.61 3.04
C LEU A 104 26.90 -10.66 1.85
N HIS A 105 27.43 -9.47 2.12
CA HIS A 105 27.71 -8.49 1.06
C HIS A 105 28.62 -9.09 -0.02
N GLN A 106 28.11 -9.11 -1.26
CA GLN A 106 28.80 -9.63 -2.45
C GLN A 106 29.18 -11.12 -2.39
N GLN A 107 28.66 -11.89 -1.43
CA GLN A 107 28.92 -13.33 -1.32
C GLN A 107 27.98 -14.18 -2.19
N VAL A 108 26.81 -13.65 -2.56
CA VAL A 108 25.85 -14.31 -3.45
C VAL A 108 26.04 -13.77 -4.86
N LEU A 109 26.27 -14.66 -5.83
CA LEU A 109 26.39 -14.30 -7.25
C LEU A 109 25.06 -14.57 -7.97
N LYS A 110 24.52 -13.56 -8.66
CA LYS A 110 23.54 -13.82 -9.73
C LYS A 110 24.31 -14.40 -10.91
N ALA A 111 23.83 -15.49 -11.48
CA ALA A 111 24.42 -16.14 -12.64
C ALA A 111 23.36 -16.39 -13.73
N ALA A 112 23.78 -16.98 -14.86
CA ALA A 112 22.86 -17.37 -15.92
C ALA A 112 21.79 -18.36 -15.38
N PRO A 113 20.52 -18.27 -15.83
CA PRO A 113 19.98 -17.44 -16.92
C PRO A 113 19.56 -16.01 -16.50
N ILE A 114 19.81 -15.59 -15.26
CA ILE A 114 19.32 -14.29 -14.76
C ILE A 114 20.15 -13.12 -15.26
N VAL A 115 21.47 -13.26 -15.21
CA VAL A 115 22.42 -12.28 -15.73
C VAL A 115 23.38 -12.99 -16.66
N ALA A 116 23.74 -12.33 -17.75
CA ALA A 116 24.67 -12.89 -18.74
C ALA A 116 26.08 -13.09 -18.17
N GLN A 117 26.48 -12.23 -17.23
CA GLN A 117 27.75 -12.32 -16.52
C GLN A 117 27.51 -12.47 -15.02
N PRO A 118 28.26 -13.30 -14.29
CA PRO A 118 28.13 -13.42 -12.85
C PRO A 118 28.30 -12.06 -12.15
N THR A 119 27.23 -11.55 -11.54
CA THR A 119 27.24 -10.27 -10.81
C THR A 119 26.97 -10.51 -9.33
N PRO A 120 27.84 -10.02 -8.42
CA PRO A 120 27.59 -10.07 -6.99
C PRO A 120 26.31 -9.32 -6.59
N MET A 121 25.55 -9.89 -5.67
CA MET A 121 24.41 -9.23 -5.06
C MET A 121 24.86 -8.35 -3.89
N ASP A 122 24.46 -7.09 -3.91
CA ASP A 122 24.67 -6.19 -2.80
C ASP A 122 23.76 -6.57 -1.62
N ALA A 123 24.37 -6.70 -0.44
CA ALA A 123 23.66 -6.76 0.84
C ALA A 123 24.02 -5.53 1.68
N VAL A 124 23.32 -4.42 1.41
CA VAL A 124 23.53 -3.14 2.07
C VAL A 124 22.22 -2.69 2.71
N PHE A 125 22.21 -2.58 4.04
CA PHE A 125 21.13 -1.94 4.76
C PHE A 125 21.34 -0.42 4.76
N LYS A 126 20.52 0.28 3.99
CA LYS A 126 20.51 1.74 3.94
C LYS A 126 19.63 2.29 5.07
N PHE A 127 20.22 3.06 5.97
CA PHE A 127 19.53 3.78 7.03
C PHE A 127 19.51 5.29 6.71
N ASP A 128 18.35 5.78 6.26
CA ASP A 128 18.14 7.17 5.84
C ASP A 128 16.96 7.84 6.60
N PRO A 129 17.10 8.04 7.92
CA PRO A 129 15.98 8.44 8.78
C PRO A 129 15.31 9.74 8.34
N LEU A 130 16.05 10.71 7.82
CA LEU A 130 15.48 11.99 7.38
C LEU A 130 14.86 11.94 5.99
N SER A 131 15.37 11.10 5.09
CA SER A 131 14.84 10.95 3.72
C SER A 131 13.62 10.02 3.68
N ALA A 132 13.48 9.14 4.68
CA ALA A 132 12.37 8.21 4.77
C ALA A 132 11.01 8.91 4.81
N GLY A 133 10.03 8.38 4.05
CA GLY A 133 8.68 8.95 4.00
C GLY A 133 7.99 8.97 5.37
N GLY A 134 8.32 8.02 6.26
CA GLY A 134 7.79 7.97 7.62
C GLY A 134 8.10 9.22 8.46
N THR A 135 9.24 9.90 8.19
CA THR A 135 9.60 11.14 8.89
C THR A 135 8.70 12.30 8.49
N ALA A 136 8.28 12.37 7.22
CA ALA A 136 7.26 13.33 6.79
C ALA A 136 5.93 13.15 7.54
N ILE A 137 5.51 11.89 7.72
CA ILE A 137 4.29 11.53 8.44
C ILE A 137 4.41 11.91 9.92
N PHE A 138 5.57 11.64 10.54
CA PHE A 138 5.82 11.99 11.93
C PHE A 138 5.80 13.51 12.16
N ILE A 139 6.46 14.28 11.29
CA ILE A 139 6.43 15.75 11.33
C ILE A 139 5.00 16.26 11.10
N ALA A 140 4.25 15.67 10.16
CA ALA A 140 2.85 16.02 9.92
C ALA A 140 1.99 15.81 11.18
N ALA A 141 2.20 14.71 11.90
CA ALA A 141 1.51 14.43 13.15
C ALA A 141 1.84 15.47 14.24
N ILE A 142 3.10 15.85 14.39
CA ILE A 142 3.53 16.89 15.34
C ILE A 142 2.85 18.23 15.02
N ILE A 143 2.90 18.69 13.77
CA ILE A 143 2.27 19.94 13.35
C ILE A 143 0.75 19.88 13.58
N SER A 144 0.13 18.72 13.32
CA SER A 144 -1.31 18.50 13.53
C SER A 144 -1.72 18.61 14.99
N ILE A 145 -0.90 18.14 15.94
CA ILE A 145 -1.14 18.29 17.38
C ILE A 145 -1.27 19.78 17.75
N PHE A 146 -0.39 20.63 17.24
CA PHE A 146 -0.42 22.07 17.51
C PHE A 146 -1.63 22.75 16.88
N ILE A 147 -1.96 22.47 15.62
CA ILE A 147 -3.09 23.11 14.91
C ILE A 147 -4.44 22.70 15.50
N LEU A 148 -4.58 21.42 15.87
CA LEU A 148 -5.79 20.93 16.53
C LEU A 148 -5.88 21.36 18.00
N GLY A 149 -4.81 21.93 18.56
CA GLY A 149 -4.78 22.35 19.96
C GLY A 149 -4.85 21.17 20.94
N VAL A 150 -4.36 20.00 20.52
CA VAL A 150 -4.29 18.83 21.40
C VAL A 150 -3.20 19.09 22.42
N GLY A 151 -3.54 19.12 23.70
CA GLY A 151 -2.55 19.32 24.76
C GLY A 151 -1.41 18.30 24.67
N ILE A 152 -0.17 18.75 24.88
CA ILE A 152 1.06 17.95 24.69
C ILE A 152 0.99 16.61 25.43
N LYS A 153 0.48 16.58 26.66
CA LYS A 153 0.30 15.35 27.45
C LYS A 153 -0.60 14.32 26.74
N LYS A 154 -1.70 14.78 26.15
CA LYS A 154 -2.62 13.93 25.39
C LYS A 154 -1.97 13.47 24.08
N GLY A 155 -1.21 14.35 23.41
CA GLY A 155 -0.44 13.99 22.22
C GLY A 155 0.58 12.87 22.48
N ILE A 156 1.35 12.97 23.57
CA ILE A 156 2.31 11.94 23.99
C ILE A 156 1.59 10.63 24.38
N GLY A 157 0.46 10.72 25.08
CA GLY A 157 -0.37 9.55 25.41
C GLY A 157 -0.82 8.79 24.16
N VAL A 158 -1.40 9.49 23.19
CA VAL A 158 -1.82 8.90 21.90
C VAL A 158 -0.64 8.30 21.14
N PHE A 159 0.53 8.96 21.15
CA PHE A 159 1.74 8.42 20.53
C PHE A 159 2.19 7.11 21.17
N ALA A 160 2.22 7.04 22.51
CA ALA A 160 2.59 5.83 23.24
C ALA A 160 1.59 4.68 23.00
N GLU A 161 0.29 4.96 23.06
CA GLU A 161 -0.76 3.97 22.74
C GLU A 161 -0.59 3.45 21.30
N THR A 162 -0.28 4.34 20.35
CA THR A 162 -0.02 3.97 18.96
C THR A 162 1.19 3.03 18.86
N LEU A 163 2.32 3.37 19.49
CA LEU A 163 3.51 2.50 19.51
C LEU A 163 3.22 1.11 20.08
N ILE A 164 2.45 1.04 21.17
CA ILE A 164 2.07 -0.23 21.80
C ILE A 164 1.17 -1.05 20.88
N SER A 165 0.24 -0.39 20.17
CA SER A 165 -0.65 -1.07 19.21
C SER A 165 0.11 -1.63 18.00
N LEU A 166 1.21 -0.97 17.60
CA LEU A 166 2.01 -1.35 16.43
C LEU A 166 3.07 -2.43 16.71
N LYS A 167 3.29 -2.86 17.95
CA LYS A 167 4.35 -3.83 18.30
C LYS A 167 4.26 -5.16 17.51
N TRP A 168 3.05 -5.69 17.35
CA TRP A 168 2.83 -6.95 16.62
C TRP A 168 2.90 -6.75 15.10
N PRO A 169 2.29 -5.70 14.51
CA PRO A 169 2.53 -5.34 13.11
C PRO A 169 4.02 -5.16 12.77
N ILE A 170 4.79 -4.44 13.59
CA ILE A 170 6.22 -4.22 13.37
C ILE A 170 6.99 -5.54 13.39
N LEU A 171 6.72 -6.41 14.38
CA LEU A 171 7.35 -7.73 14.46
C LEU A 171 7.01 -8.58 13.23
N SER A 172 5.73 -8.59 12.82
CA SER A 172 5.27 -9.36 11.67
C SER A 172 5.93 -8.89 10.36
N ILE A 173 5.96 -7.57 10.10
CA ILE A 173 6.63 -7.00 8.93
C ILE A 173 8.13 -7.32 8.95
N GLY A 174 8.77 -7.23 10.13
CA GLY A 174 10.18 -7.60 10.30
C GLY A 174 10.46 -9.07 9.94
N MET A 175 9.62 -10.00 10.40
CA MET A 175 9.74 -11.42 10.08
C MET A 175 9.49 -11.71 8.59
N VAL A 176 8.50 -11.05 7.99
CA VAL A 176 8.22 -11.19 6.55
C VAL A 176 9.38 -10.65 5.71
N LEU A 177 9.94 -9.49 6.06
CA LEU A 177 11.12 -8.95 5.39
C LEU A 177 12.33 -9.88 5.55
N ALA A 178 12.56 -10.43 6.75
CA ALA A 178 13.63 -11.40 6.97
C ALA A 178 13.46 -12.63 6.07
N PHE A 179 12.26 -13.20 6.00
CA PHE A 179 11.97 -14.33 5.09
C PHE A 179 12.10 -13.94 3.61
N ALA A 180 11.66 -12.76 3.22
CA ALA A 180 11.84 -12.23 1.87
C ALA A 180 13.33 -12.14 1.49
N PHE A 181 14.18 -11.60 2.36
CA PHE A 181 15.62 -11.56 2.12
C PHE A 181 16.23 -12.96 2.04
N VAL A 182 15.86 -13.87 2.95
CA VAL A 182 16.34 -15.26 2.92
C VAL A 182 15.97 -15.95 1.61
N THR A 183 14.71 -15.84 1.18
CA THR A 183 14.23 -16.43 -0.08
C THR A 183 14.82 -15.77 -1.32
N ASN A 184 15.23 -14.51 -1.22
CA ASN A 184 15.93 -13.81 -2.30
C ASN A 184 17.39 -14.29 -2.43
N TYR A 185 18.16 -14.17 -1.35
CA TYR A 185 19.59 -14.50 -1.35
C TYR A 185 19.87 -16.00 -1.50
N SER A 186 18.94 -16.88 -1.08
CA SER A 186 19.04 -18.34 -1.33
C SER A 186 18.66 -18.75 -2.75
N GLY A 187 18.18 -17.82 -3.59
CA GLY A 187 17.75 -18.12 -4.97
C GLY A 187 16.37 -18.77 -5.11
N MET A 188 15.63 -19.01 -4.02
CA MET A 188 14.27 -19.57 -4.10
C MET A 188 13.31 -18.68 -4.91
N SER A 189 13.35 -17.36 -4.70
CA SER A 189 12.55 -16.39 -5.46
C SER A 189 12.87 -16.44 -6.96
N THR A 190 14.17 -16.54 -7.28
CA THR A 190 14.71 -16.67 -8.63
C THR A 190 14.22 -17.94 -9.32
N THR A 191 14.28 -19.08 -8.65
CA THR A 191 13.84 -20.36 -9.23
C THR A 191 12.35 -20.33 -9.55
N LEU A 192 11.53 -19.79 -8.65
CA LEU A 192 10.09 -19.64 -8.90
C LEU A 192 9.81 -18.65 -10.05
N ALA A 193 10.55 -17.55 -10.11
CA ALA A 193 10.47 -16.59 -11.22
C ALA A 193 10.78 -17.24 -12.58
N LEU A 194 11.80 -18.10 -12.66
CA LEU A 194 12.15 -18.79 -13.91
C LEU A 194 11.07 -19.78 -14.37
N VAL A 195 10.45 -20.51 -13.45
CA VAL A 195 9.31 -21.39 -13.77
C VAL A 195 8.12 -20.56 -14.26
N LEU A 196 7.82 -19.45 -13.59
CA LEU A 196 6.73 -18.57 -13.96
C LEU A 196 6.99 -17.82 -15.28
N ALA A 197 8.24 -17.47 -15.58
CA ALA A 197 8.65 -16.92 -16.87
C ALA A 197 8.33 -17.88 -18.02
N GLY A 198 8.29 -19.20 -17.76
CA GLY A 198 7.82 -20.22 -18.70
C GLY A 198 6.37 -20.04 -19.15
N THR A 199 5.54 -19.27 -18.43
CA THR A 199 4.19 -18.88 -18.89
C THR A 199 4.22 -17.83 -20.01
N GLY A 200 5.39 -17.26 -20.30
CA GLY A 200 5.66 -16.39 -21.43
C GLY A 200 4.80 -15.13 -21.42
N VAL A 201 4.18 -14.85 -22.57
CA VAL A 201 3.39 -13.64 -22.80
C VAL A 201 2.14 -13.52 -21.90
N MET A 202 1.73 -14.60 -21.23
CA MET A 202 0.59 -14.57 -20.33
C MET A 202 0.96 -14.16 -18.90
N PHE A 203 2.24 -14.14 -18.54
CA PHE A 203 2.65 -13.81 -17.17
C PHE A 203 2.13 -12.44 -16.68
N PRO A 204 2.17 -11.35 -17.49
CA PRO A 204 1.65 -10.04 -17.04
C PRO A 204 0.17 -10.08 -16.62
N PHE A 205 -0.64 -10.97 -17.21
CA PHE A 205 -2.04 -11.17 -16.79
C PHE A 205 -2.14 -11.83 -15.42
N PHE A 206 -1.27 -12.81 -15.11
CA PHE A 206 -1.26 -13.53 -13.84
C PHE A 206 -0.49 -12.80 -12.73
N SER A 207 0.35 -11.83 -13.08
CA SER A 207 1.16 -11.05 -12.13
C SER A 207 0.34 -10.42 -10.99
N PRO A 208 -0.83 -9.76 -11.23
CA PRO A 208 -1.68 -9.27 -10.15
C PRO A 208 -2.22 -10.37 -9.22
N PHE A 209 -2.43 -11.59 -9.72
CA PHE A 209 -2.94 -12.69 -8.89
C PHE A 209 -1.91 -13.19 -7.88
N LEU A 210 -0.61 -13.08 -8.17
CA LEU A 210 0.45 -13.32 -7.19
C LEU A 210 0.38 -12.32 -6.03
N GLY A 211 0.22 -11.03 -6.35
CA GLY A 211 0.04 -9.98 -5.34
C GLY A 211 -1.25 -10.17 -4.53
N TRP A 212 -2.34 -10.52 -5.21
CA TRP A 212 -3.64 -10.86 -4.63
C TRP A 212 -3.53 -12.02 -3.63
N LEU A 213 -2.88 -13.12 -4.00
CA LEU A 213 -2.64 -14.27 -3.12
C LEU A 213 -1.78 -13.86 -1.92
N GLY A 214 -0.73 -13.08 -2.15
CA GLY A 214 0.15 -12.61 -1.09
C GLY A 214 -0.58 -11.76 -0.05
N VAL A 215 -1.45 -10.84 -0.47
CA VAL A 215 -2.23 -10.01 0.46
C VAL A 215 -3.40 -10.78 1.07
N PHE A 216 -4.01 -11.71 0.36
CA PHE A 216 -5.02 -12.59 0.95
C PHE A 216 -4.45 -13.35 2.15
N LEU A 217 -3.24 -13.91 2.02
CA LEU A 217 -2.57 -14.69 3.06
C LEU A 217 -2.00 -13.82 4.18
N THR A 218 -1.38 -12.68 3.85
CA THR A 218 -0.66 -11.84 4.82
C THR A 218 -1.51 -10.73 5.43
N GLY A 219 -2.59 -10.31 4.75
CA GLY A 219 -3.40 -9.14 5.10
C GLY A 219 -2.72 -7.78 4.85
N SER A 220 -1.53 -7.76 4.25
CA SER A 220 -0.69 -6.56 4.15
C SER A 220 -0.01 -6.44 2.79
N ASP A 221 -0.26 -5.32 2.10
CA ASP A 221 0.39 -4.99 0.81
C ASP A 221 1.90 -4.86 0.96
N THR A 222 2.38 -4.24 2.04
CA THR A 222 3.81 -4.12 2.34
C THR A 222 4.47 -5.49 2.49
N SER A 223 3.82 -6.39 3.21
CA SER A 223 4.31 -7.76 3.43
C SER A 223 4.30 -8.57 2.12
N SER A 224 3.23 -8.47 1.32
CA SER A 224 3.15 -9.12 0.00
C SER A 224 4.22 -8.60 -0.97
N ASN A 225 4.46 -7.28 -0.99
CA ASN A 225 5.48 -6.66 -1.83
C ASN A 225 6.89 -7.06 -1.42
N ALA A 226 7.16 -7.20 -0.12
CA ALA A 226 8.41 -7.75 0.36
C ALA A 226 8.63 -9.19 -0.16
N LEU A 227 7.60 -10.03 -0.08
CA LEU A 227 7.67 -11.45 -0.48
C LEU A 227 7.81 -11.64 -1.99
N PHE A 228 6.99 -10.95 -2.79
CA PHE A 228 6.84 -11.24 -4.21
C PHE A 228 7.42 -10.17 -5.14
N GLY A 229 7.77 -8.98 -4.62
CA GLY A 229 8.26 -7.87 -5.45
C GLY A 229 9.53 -8.24 -6.23
N SER A 230 10.50 -8.88 -5.58
CA SER A 230 11.72 -9.29 -6.29
C SER A 230 11.48 -10.42 -7.29
N LEU A 231 10.55 -11.35 -6.98
CA LEU A 231 10.12 -12.38 -7.94
C LEU A 231 9.50 -11.75 -9.18
N GLN A 232 8.64 -10.74 -9.01
CA GLN A 232 7.98 -10.02 -10.11
C GLN A 232 8.99 -9.29 -10.98
N SER A 233 9.91 -8.54 -10.36
CA SER A 233 11.01 -7.84 -11.05
C SER A 233 11.91 -8.83 -11.83
N THR A 234 12.27 -9.95 -11.21
CA THR A 234 13.11 -10.98 -11.84
C THR A 234 12.39 -11.64 -13.01
N THR A 235 11.10 -11.97 -12.86
CA THR A 235 10.30 -12.56 -13.93
C THR A 235 10.14 -11.58 -15.09
N ALA A 236 9.94 -10.28 -14.80
CA ALA A 236 9.84 -9.24 -15.81
C ALA A 236 11.08 -9.19 -16.72
N GLN A 237 12.27 -9.26 -16.12
CA GLN A 237 13.55 -9.29 -16.83
C GLN A 237 13.67 -10.53 -17.73
N GLN A 238 13.17 -11.69 -17.28
CA GLN A 238 13.22 -12.93 -18.05
C GLN A 238 12.28 -12.94 -19.26
N ILE A 239 11.11 -12.30 -19.16
CA ILE A 239 10.14 -12.20 -20.27
C ILE A 239 10.26 -10.88 -21.06
N ASN A 240 11.30 -10.10 -20.78
CA ASN A 240 11.62 -8.82 -21.43
C ASN A 240 10.47 -7.78 -21.37
N VAL A 241 9.86 -7.62 -20.19
CA VAL A 241 8.90 -6.56 -19.90
C VAL A 241 9.41 -5.67 -18.76
N SER A 242 8.78 -4.51 -18.57
CA SER A 242 9.13 -3.59 -17.48
C SER A 242 8.98 -4.24 -16.11
N ASP A 243 10.04 -4.18 -15.31
CA ASP A 243 10.04 -4.59 -13.91
C ASP A 243 9.10 -3.74 -13.06
N THR A 244 9.09 -2.43 -13.31
CA THR A 244 8.23 -1.46 -12.66
C THR A 244 6.76 -1.80 -12.89
N LEU A 245 6.39 -2.24 -14.10
CA LEU A 245 5.02 -2.67 -14.40
C LEU A 245 4.62 -3.90 -13.56
N LEU A 246 5.43 -4.95 -13.50
CA LEU A 246 5.06 -6.17 -12.77
C LEU A 246 5.10 -5.99 -11.25
N VAL A 247 6.02 -5.17 -10.74
CA VAL A 247 6.04 -4.79 -9.31
C VAL A 247 4.83 -3.92 -8.95
N ALA A 248 4.42 -3.01 -9.84
CA ALA A 248 3.19 -2.24 -9.68
C ALA A 248 1.95 -3.16 -9.72
N ALA A 249 1.90 -4.08 -10.68
CA ALA A 249 0.84 -5.08 -10.82
C ALA A 249 0.69 -5.94 -9.55
N ASN A 250 1.81 -6.32 -8.91
CA ASN A 250 1.79 -7.00 -7.61
C ASN A 250 1.07 -6.18 -6.54
N THR A 251 1.38 -4.88 -6.46
CA THR A 251 0.76 -3.97 -5.49
C THR A 251 -0.74 -3.77 -5.81
N SER A 252 -1.08 -3.52 -7.07
CA SER A 252 -2.47 -3.32 -7.51
C SER A 252 -3.33 -4.58 -7.29
N GLY A 253 -2.79 -5.75 -7.60
CA GLY A 253 -3.43 -7.03 -7.29
C GLY A 253 -3.60 -7.25 -5.79
N GLY A 254 -2.59 -6.88 -5.00
CA GLY A 254 -2.63 -6.91 -3.53
C GLY A 254 -3.81 -6.14 -2.95
N VAL A 255 -4.06 -4.91 -3.43
CA VAL A 255 -5.22 -4.09 -3.01
C VAL A 255 -6.54 -4.83 -3.22
N THR A 256 -6.69 -5.51 -4.36
CA THR A 256 -7.91 -6.30 -4.62
C THR A 256 -8.02 -7.54 -3.73
N GLY A 257 -6.88 -8.16 -3.38
CA GLY A 257 -6.82 -9.29 -2.44
C GLY A 257 -7.14 -8.89 -1.00
N LYS A 258 -6.89 -7.63 -0.63
CA LYS A 258 -7.20 -7.09 0.70
C LYS A 258 -8.67 -7.25 1.07
N MET A 259 -9.57 -7.13 0.09
CA MET A 259 -11.03 -7.30 0.24
C MET A 259 -11.44 -8.65 0.84
N ILE A 260 -10.61 -9.68 0.68
CA ILE A 260 -10.89 -11.04 1.13
C ILE A 260 -9.91 -11.52 2.22
N SER A 261 -8.96 -10.68 2.62
CA SER A 261 -8.03 -11.01 3.70
C SER A 261 -8.81 -11.22 5.01
N PRO A 262 -8.49 -12.27 5.81
CA PRO A 262 -9.19 -12.54 7.06
C PRO A 262 -9.21 -11.34 8.01
N GLN A 263 -8.10 -10.57 8.04
CA GLN A 263 -7.98 -9.37 8.85
C GLN A 263 -8.96 -8.27 8.43
N SER A 264 -9.05 -7.97 7.13
CA SER A 264 -9.96 -6.93 6.62
C SER A 264 -11.42 -7.34 6.77
N ILE A 265 -11.73 -8.62 6.56
CA ILE A 265 -13.08 -9.17 6.77
C ILE A 265 -13.48 -9.05 8.24
N ALA A 266 -12.62 -9.43 9.19
CA ALA A 266 -12.90 -9.33 10.62
C ALA A 266 -13.17 -7.88 11.04
N VAL A 267 -12.36 -6.93 10.58
CA VAL A 267 -12.55 -5.49 10.85
C VAL A 267 -13.84 -4.97 10.23
N ALA A 268 -14.13 -5.34 8.98
CA ALA A 268 -15.36 -4.95 8.30
C ALA A 268 -16.59 -5.50 9.03
N CYS A 269 -16.60 -6.78 9.41
CA CYS A 269 -17.68 -7.39 10.17
C CYS A 269 -17.88 -6.72 11.54
N ALA A 270 -16.81 -6.36 12.24
CA ALA A 270 -16.90 -5.60 13.49
C ALA A 270 -17.50 -4.19 13.28
N ALA A 271 -17.10 -3.51 12.21
CA ALA A 271 -17.58 -2.15 11.90
C ALA A 271 -19.03 -2.12 11.43
N THR A 272 -19.49 -3.17 10.74
CA THR A 272 -20.85 -3.26 10.17
C THR A 272 -21.80 -4.10 11.01
N GLY A 273 -21.46 -4.43 12.26
CA GLY A 273 -22.32 -5.24 13.14
C GLY A 273 -22.60 -6.67 12.64
N MET A 274 -21.74 -7.21 11.76
CA MET A 274 -21.83 -8.55 11.19
C MET A 274 -20.85 -9.53 11.85
N VAL A 275 -20.53 -9.32 13.14
CA VAL A 275 -19.63 -10.20 13.91
C VAL A 275 -20.21 -11.62 13.93
N GLY A 276 -19.38 -12.62 13.60
CA GLY A 276 -19.82 -14.02 13.44
C GLY A 276 -20.42 -14.37 12.08
N ARG A 277 -20.52 -13.41 11.16
CA ARG A 277 -20.98 -13.59 9.75
C ARG A 277 -19.85 -13.33 8.75
N GLU A 278 -18.59 -13.54 9.13
CA GLU A 278 -17.40 -13.32 8.31
C GLU A 278 -17.45 -14.13 7.01
N SER A 279 -17.97 -15.35 7.07
CA SER A 279 -18.13 -16.23 5.91
C SER A 279 -19.07 -15.66 4.85
N GLU A 280 -20.14 -14.97 5.27
CA GLU A 280 -21.10 -14.36 4.35
C GLU A 280 -20.48 -13.17 3.62
N LEU A 281 -19.78 -12.30 4.36
CA LEU A 281 -19.06 -11.18 3.76
C LEU A 281 -17.97 -11.67 2.81
N PHE A 282 -17.19 -12.68 3.21
CA PHE A 282 -16.16 -13.30 2.35
C PHE A 282 -16.75 -13.88 1.06
N ARG A 283 -17.84 -14.65 1.14
CA ARG A 283 -18.52 -15.22 -0.04
C ARG A 283 -19.02 -14.14 -1.00
N TYR A 284 -19.42 -12.98 -0.47
CA TYR A 284 -19.84 -11.85 -1.28
C TYR A 284 -18.64 -11.14 -1.93
N THR A 285 -17.57 -10.88 -1.17
CA THR A 285 -16.43 -10.09 -1.65
C THR A 285 -15.50 -10.88 -2.58
N VAL A 286 -15.42 -12.21 -2.46
CA VAL A 286 -14.52 -13.04 -3.28
C VAL A 286 -14.77 -12.91 -4.78
N LYS A 287 -16.04 -12.85 -5.20
CA LYS A 287 -16.40 -12.67 -6.61
C LYS A 287 -15.91 -11.31 -7.13
N HIS A 288 -16.14 -10.24 -6.36
CA HIS A 288 -15.72 -8.89 -6.73
C HIS A 288 -14.20 -8.77 -6.78
N SER A 289 -13.54 -9.36 -5.79
CA SER A 289 -12.08 -9.39 -5.67
C SER A 289 -11.43 -10.07 -6.89
N LEU A 290 -11.95 -11.22 -7.34
CA LEU A 290 -11.47 -11.92 -8.53
C LEU A 290 -11.76 -11.17 -9.84
N ILE A 291 -12.90 -10.49 -9.94
CA ILE A 291 -13.22 -9.65 -11.11
C ILE A 291 -12.23 -8.51 -11.20
N PHE A 292 -11.96 -7.80 -10.09
CA PHE A 292 -10.99 -6.71 -10.09
C PHE A 292 -9.57 -7.20 -10.36
N ALA A 293 -9.16 -8.34 -9.78
CA ALA A 293 -7.85 -8.93 -10.09
C ALA A 293 -7.72 -9.26 -11.59
N SER A 294 -8.77 -9.81 -12.21
CA SER A 294 -8.81 -10.08 -13.66
C SER A 294 -8.73 -8.81 -14.50
N VAL A 295 -9.46 -7.76 -14.11
CA VAL A 295 -9.41 -6.46 -14.80
C VAL A 295 -8.02 -5.85 -14.73
N ILE A 296 -7.37 -5.87 -13.56
CA ILE A 296 -5.99 -5.42 -13.40
C ILE A 296 -5.06 -6.30 -14.26
N GLY A 297 -5.27 -7.63 -14.30
CA GLY A 297 -4.53 -8.54 -15.18
C GLY A 297 -4.61 -8.14 -16.65
N ILE A 298 -5.80 -7.82 -17.15
CA ILE A 298 -6.00 -7.35 -18.53
C ILE A 298 -5.27 -6.02 -18.76
N ILE A 299 -5.39 -5.07 -17.82
CA ILE A 299 -4.71 -3.78 -17.91
C ILE A 299 -3.19 -3.97 -17.96
N THR A 300 -2.63 -4.78 -17.07
CA THR A 300 -1.19 -5.09 -17.02
C THR A 300 -0.72 -5.74 -18.32
N LEU A 301 -1.50 -6.67 -18.88
CA LEU A 301 -1.19 -7.31 -20.17
C LEU A 301 -1.17 -6.30 -21.32
N LEU A 302 -2.16 -5.41 -21.38
CA LEU A 302 -2.22 -4.34 -22.38
C LEU A 302 -1.06 -3.35 -22.22
N GLN A 303 -0.69 -2.99 -20.99
CA GLN A 303 0.46 -2.12 -20.72
C GLN A 303 1.79 -2.78 -21.06
N ALA A 304 1.89 -4.10 -20.93
CA ALA A 304 3.10 -4.85 -21.25
C ALA A 304 3.38 -4.92 -22.76
N TYR A 305 2.34 -5.03 -23.61
CA TYR A 305 2.52 -5.32 -25.04
C TYR A 305 1.91 -4.30 -26.01
N VAL A 306 0.89 -3.54 -25.60
CA VAL A 306 0.15 -2.62 -26.49
C VAL A 306 0.47 -1.16 -26.15
N PHE A 307 0.43 -0.81 -24.87
CA PHE A 307 0.59 0.57 -24.38
C PHE A 307 1.93 0.77 -23.66
N THR A 308 3.02 0.29 -24.24
CA THR A 308 4.37 0.34 -23.63
C THR A 308 4.85 1.77 -23.36
N GLY A 309 4.38 2.75 -24.15
CA GLY A 309 4.69 4.17 -23.95
C GLY A 309 4.02 4.85 -22.76
N MET A 310 3.10 4.17 -22.05
CA MET A 310 2.49 4.70 -20.81
C MET A 310 3.35 4.48 -19.56
N LEU A 311 4.38 3.63 -19.65
CA LEU A 311 5.23 3.29 -18.53
C LEU A 311 6.27 4.40 -18.34
N VAL A 312 6.35 4.91 -17.11
CA VAL A 312 7.37 5.91 -16.75
C VAL A 312 8.73 5.22 -16.78
N SER A 313 9.64 5.73 -17.62
CA SER A 313 11.05 5.32 -17.66
C SER A 313 11.85 5.84 -16.47
#